data_AF-A0A401NPZ3-F1
#
_entry.id   AF-A0A401NPZ3-F1
#
_cell.length_a   1.000
_cell.length_b   1.000
_cell.length_c   1.000
_cell.angle_alpha   90.00
_cell.angle_beta   90.00
_cell.angle_gamma   90.00
#
_symmetry.space_group_name_H-M   'P 1'
#
loop_
_entity.id
_entity.type
_entity.pdbx_description
1 polymer ?
#
loop_
_entity_poly.entity_id
_entity_poly.type
_entity_poly.pdbx_seq_one_letter_code
_entity_poly.pdbx_strand_id
1 'polypeptide(L)'
;MSVLPPVRRDRIIPDLPSCFTKEAALHTKDVFNPKVKRACQDDRTGTVGLKISKIIVVGDLSVGKTCLINRFCKDTFDKNYKATIGVDFEMERFEVLGVPFSLQL
;
A
#
# COMPACT_ATOMS: atom_id res chain seq x y z
N MET A 1 -1.50 -26.38 -7.58
CA MET A 1 -0.78 -25.18 -7.10
C MET A 1 -1.67 -23.98 -7.37
N SER A 2 -2.25 -23.36 -6.35
CA SER A 2 -3.09 -22.18 -6.54
C SER A 2 -2.20 -20.98 -6.88
N VAL A 3 -2.07 -20.70 -8.18
CA VAL A 3 -1.40 -19.49 -8.65
C VAL A 3 -2.24 -18.32 -8.16
N LEU A 4 -1.69 -17.57 -7.19
CA LEU A 4 -2.33 -16.35 -6.73
C LEU A 4 -2.53 -15.41 -7.93
N PRO A 5 -3.65 -14.68 -8.00
CA PRO A 5 -3.86 -13.72 -9.08
C PRO A 5 -2.68 -12.73 -9.15
N PRO A 6 -2.25 -12.37 -10.36
CA PRO A 6 -1.09 -11.51 -10.56
C PRO A 6 -1.31 -10.15 -9.88
N VAL A 7 -0.24 -9.62 -9.29
CA VAL A 7 -0.22 -8.25 -8.72
C VAL A 7 -0.56 -7.26 -9.83
N ARG A 8 -1.42 -6.26 -9.54
CA ARG A 8 -1.78 -5.24 -10.51
C ARG A 8 -0.52 -4.45 -10.92
N ARG A 9 -0.42 -4.03 -12.18
CA ARG A 9 0.79 -3.35 -12.70
C ARG A 9 1.13 -2.07 -11.92
N ASP A 10 0.12 -1.32 -11.49
CA ASP A 10 0.24 -0.10 -10.68
C ASP A 10 0.66 -0.37 -9.22
N ARG A 11 0.86 -1.64 -8.86
CA ARG A 11 1.28 -2.11 -7.54
C ARG A 11 2.65 -2.78 -7.55
N ILE A 12 3.31 -2.78 -8.71
CA ILE A 12 4.71 -3.21 -8.86
C ILE A 12 5.58 -1.96 -8.72
N ILE A 13 6.43 -1.96 -7.71
CA ILE A 13 7.27 -0.82 -7.30
C ILE A 13 8.74 -1.25 -7.42
N PRO A 14 9.33 -1.16 -8.63
CA PRO A 14 10.74 -1.47 -8.85
C PRO A 14 11.67 -0.38 -8.29
N ASP A 15 11.20 0.86 -8.28
CA ASP A 15 11.93 2.03 -7.81
C ASP A 15 11.04 2.89 -6.91
N LEU A 16 11.65 3.72 -6.06
CA LEU A 16 10.89 4.56 -5.16
C LEU A 16 10.10 5.60 -5.98
N PRO A 17 8.75 5.68 -5.86
CA PRO A 17 7.98 6.63 -6.64
C PRO A 17 8.38 8.08 -6.32
N SER A 18 8.43 8.93 -7.34
CA SER A 18 8.63 10.36 -7.15
C SER A 18 7.51 10.94 -6.30
N CYS A 19 7.85 11.85 -5.39
CA CYS A 19 6.84 12.60 -4.64
C CYS A 19 5.96 13.43 -5.59
N PHE A 20 4.70 13.65 -5.21
CA PHE A 20 3.76 14.43 -6.01
C PHE A 20 4.23 15.89 -6.18
N THR A 21 4.60 16.56 -5.09
CA THR A 21 5.21 17.90 -5.07
C THR A 21 6.29 17.96 -4.00
N LYS A 22 7.39 18.67 -4.25
CA LYS A 22 8.53 18.73 -3.32
C LYS A 22 8.22 19.53 -2.07
N GLU A 23 7.30 20.48 -2.18
CA GLU A 23 6.90 21.41 -1.14
C GLU A 23 6.05 20.74 -0.05
N ALA A 24 5.27 19.71 -0.43
CA ALA A 24 4.38 18.98 0.48
C ALA A 24 4.94 17.62 0.92
N ALA A 25 6.04 17.16 0.31
CA ALA A 25 6.58 15.84 0.58
C ALA A 25 7.43 15.80 1.85
N LEU A 26 7.10 14.87 2.76
CA LEU A 26 7.94 14.56 3.93
C LEU A 26 9.31 13.96 3.54
N HIS A 27 9.43 13.44 2.32
CA HIS A 27 10.68 12.92 1.77
C HIS A 27 10.81 13.28 0.29
N THR A 28 12.00 13.72 -0.11
CA THR A 28 12.36 14.09 -1.48
C THR A 28 13.44 13.16 -2.05
N LYS A 29 13.56 11.95 -1.49
CA LYS A 29 14.55 10.96 -1.93
C LYS A 29 14.03 10.24 -3.16
N ASP A 30 14.92 9.99 -4.11
CA ASP A 30 14.58 9.30 -5.36
C ASP A 30 14.92 7.80 -5.31
N VAL A 31 15.44 7.31 -4.18
CA VAL A 31 15.87 5.91 -4.01
C VAL A 31 15.45 5.35 -2.66
N PHE A 32 15.14 4.05 -2.65
CA PHE A 32 14.90 3.30 -1.42
C PHE A 32 16.08 3.39 -0.45
N ASN A 33 15.76 3.42 0.84
CA ASN A 33 16.75 3.35 1.91
C ASN A 33 17.62 2.07 1.73
N PRO A 34 18.96 2.14 1.91
CA PRO A 34 19.83 0.97 1.80
C PRO A 34 19.39 -0.22 2.64
N LYS A 35 18.77 0.01 3.81
CA LYS A 35 18.21 -1.05 4.65
C LYS A 35 17.06 -1.80 3.97
N VAL A 36 16.20 -1.09 3.22
CA VAL A 36 15.10 -1.68 2.46
C VAL A 36 15.65 -2.52 1.31
N LYS A 37 16.61 -1.97 0.56
CA LYS A 37 17.27 -2.71 -0.54
C LYS A 37 17.89 -4.02 -0.05
N ARG A 38 18.66 -3.98 1.04
CA ARG A 38 19.24 -5.19 1.66
C ARG A 38 18.16 -6.16 2.12
N ALA A 39 17.13 -5.68 2.81
CA ALA A 39 16.03 -6.52 3.29
C ALA A 39 15.21 -7.21 2.18
N CYS A 40 15.20 -6.66 0.97
CA CYS A 40 14.60 -7.28 -0.21
C CYS A 40 15.56 -8.23 -0.95
N GLN A 41 16.88 -8.03 -0.83
CA GLN A 41 17.92 -8.85 -1.48
C GLN A 41 18.30 -10.11 -0.71
N ASP A 42 18.14 -10.12 0.61
CA ASP A 42 18.70 -11.18 1.47
C ASP A 42 18.05 -12.59 1.32
N ASP A 43 17.18 -12.85 0.34
CA ASP A 43 16.49 -14.15 0.04
C ASP A 43 15.84 -14.89 1.24
N ARG A 44 15.82 -14.29 2.43
CA ARG A 44 15.14 -14.79 3.64
C ARG A 44 13.61 -14.70 3.56
N THR A 45 13.07 -14.41 2.38
CA THR A 45 11.64 -14.46 2.08
C THR A 45 11.14 -15.87 1.80
N GLY A 46 12.05 -16.86 1.68
CA GLY A 46 11.73 -18.26 1.38
C GLY A 46 10.85 -19.01 2.40
N THR A 47 10.58 -18.48 3.60
CA THR A 47 9.74 -19.21 4.59
C THR A 47 9.06 -18.32 5.65
N VAL A 48 8.66 -17.09 5.32
CA VAL A 48 7.69 -16.34 6.14
C VAL A 48 6.67 -15.71 5.22
N GLY A 49 5.48 -16.34 5.17
CA GLY A 49 4.36 -15.90 4.36
C GLY A 49 4.05 -14.42 4.58
N LEU A 50 3.91 -13.70 3.46
CA LEU A 50 3.36 -12.34 3.34
C LEU A 50 3.79 -11.40 4.49
N LYS A 51 4.86 -10.62 4.29
CA LYS A 51 5.14 -9.45 5.15
C LYS A 51 3.93 -8.51 5.06
N ILE A 52 3.00 -8.63 6.00
CA ILE A 52 1.83 -7.78 6.12
C ILE A 52 2.26 -6.50 6.84
N SER A 53 2.05 -5.35 6.22
CA SER A 53 2.00 -4.09 6.95
C SER A 53 0.57 -3.65 7.16
N LYS A 54 0.31 -3.09 8.33
CA LYS A 54 -0.99 -2.56 8.72
C LYS A 54 -0.95 -1.03 8.71
N ILE A 55 -1.91 -0.42 8.07
CA ILE A 55 -2.16 1.02 8.09
C ILE A 55 -3.49 1.23 8.81
N ILE A 56 -3.57 2.30 9.60
CA ILE A 56 -4.82 2.76 10.21
C ILE A 56 -5.00 4.22 9.82
N VAL A 57 -6.16 4.57 9.25
CA VAL A 57 -6.49 5.95 8.88
C VAL A 57 -7.37 6.57 9.95
N VAL A 58 -6.89 7.65 10.58
CA VAL A 58 -7.57 8.34 11.70
C VAL A 58 -7.94 9.77 11.31
N GLY A 59 -9.04 10.27 11.87
CA GLY A 59 -9.56 11.62 11.64
C GLY A 59 -11.04 11.72 11.99
N ASP A 60 -11.59 12.92 11.96
CA ASP A 60 -12.98 13.19 12.36
C ASP A 60 -14.01 12.48 11.48
N LEU A 61 -15.27 12.49 11.91
CA LEU A 61 -16.38 12.04 11.08
C LEU A 61 -16.40 12.82 9.76
N SER A 62 -16.87 12.19 8.68
CA SER A 62 -17.06 12.78 7.34
C SER A 62 -15.85 13.42 6.63
N VAL A 63 -14.63 13.38 7.18
CA VAL A 63 -13.41 13.90 6.49
C VAL A 63 -12.94 13.08 5.27
N GLY A 64 -13.66 12.01 4.90
CA GLY A 64 -13.39 11.25 3.68
C GLY A 64 -12.44 10.05 3.81
N LYS A 65 -12.17 9.55 5.02
CA LYS A 65 -11.29 8.37 5.26
C LYS A 65 -11.66 7.15 4.42
N THR A 66 -12.94 6.76 4.44
CA THR A 66 -13.43 5.63 3.63
C THR A 66 -13.37 5.90 2.13
N CYS A 67 -13.62 7.15 1.70
CA CYS A 67 -13.45 7.54 0.29
C CYS A 67 -12.00 7.38 -0.17
N LEU A 68 -11.03 7.73 0.68
CA LEU A 68 -9.60 7.59 0.38
C LEU A 68 -9.20 6.11 0.24
N ILE A 69 -9.66 5.25 1.16
CA ILE A 69 -9.41 3.80 1.11
C ILE A 69 -10.04 3.19 -0.15
N ASN A 70 -11.31 3.50 -0.44
CA ASN A 70 -11.99 3.00 -1.63
C ASN A 70 -11.35 3.50 -2.93
N ARG A 71 -10.90 4.76 -2.98
CA ARG A 71 -10.15 5.28 -4.11
C ARG A 71 -8.84 4.52 -4.28
N PHE A 72 -8.13 4.24 -3.20
CA PHE A 72 -6.88 3.49 -3.26
C PHE A 72 -7.10 2.05 -3.73
N CYS A 73 -7.92 1.26 -3.04
CA CYS A 73 -8.06 -0.19 -3.31
C CYS A 73 -8.91 -0.49 -4.55
N LYS A 74 -10.01 0.25 -4.73
CA LYS A 74 -11.06 -0.06 -5.72
C LYS A 74 -11.11 0.94 -6.88
N ASP A 75 -10.36 2.04 -6.81
CA ASP A 75 -10.44 3.16 -7.75
C ASP A 75 -11.86 3.73 -7.92
N THR A 76 -12.64 3.73 -6.83
CA THR A 76 -14.01 4.24 -6.83
C THR A 76 -14.19 5.44 -5.91
N PHE A 77 -15.21 6.25 -6.21
CA PHE A 77 -15.65 7.33 -5.34
C PHE A 77 -17.18 7.35 -5.32
N ASP A 78 -17.77 7.03 -4.16
CA ASP A 78 -19.22 7.14 -3.95
C ASP A 78 -19.54 8.51 -3.36
N LYS A 79 -20.43 9.25 -4.01
CA LYS A 79 -20.93 10.56 -3.56
C LYS A 79 -21.94 10.43 -2.43
N ASN A 80 -22.59 9.28 -2.31
CA ASN A 80 -23.57 9.03 -1.27
C ASN A 80 -22.84 8.67 0.02
N TYR A 81 -22.67 9.66 0.90
CA TYR A 81 -22.03 9.43 2.19
C TYR A 81 -22.81 8.37 2.99
N LYS A 82 -22.13 7.28 3.30
CA LYS A 82 -22.56 6.30 4.30
C LYS A 82 -21.56 6.36 5.44
N ALA A 83 -22.05 6.61 6.65
CA ALA A 83 -21.20 6.56 7.83
C ALA A 83 -20.59 5.16 7.96
N THR A 84 -19.28 5.09 8.19
CA THR A 84 -18.59 3.83 8.43
C THR A 84 -19.10 3.26 9.75
N ILE A 85 -19.78 2.11 9.69
CA ILE A 85 -20.22 1.40 10.88
C ILE A 85 -19.11 0.42 11.26
N GLY A 86 -18.43 0.68 12.37
CA GLY A 86 -17.30 -0.14 12.84
C GLY A 86 -16.00 0.14 12.09
N VAL A 87 -15.24 -0.92 11.81
CA VAL A 87 -13.94 -0.87 11.12
C VAL A 87 -14.06 -1.64 9.81
N ASP A 88 -13.69 -1.00 8.71
CA ASP A 88 -13.59 -1.62 7.39
C ASP A 88 -12.12 -1.94 7.12
N PHE A 89 -11.84 -3.11 6.55
CA PHE A 89 -10.48 -3.56 6.25
C PHE A 89 -10.36 -3.91 4.77
N GLU A 90 -9.37 -3.31 4.12
CA GLU A 90 -9.02 -3.64 2.74
C GLU A 90 -7.63 -4.26 2.66
N MET A 91 -7.45 -5.24 1.78
CA MET A 91 -6.16 -5.90 1.58
C MET A 91 -5.67 -5.72 0.15
N GLU A 92 -4.55 -5.03 0.00
CA GLU A 92 -3.89 -4.81 -1.29
C GLU A 92 -2.58 -5.59 -1.35
N ARG A 93 -2.27 -6.15 -2.52
CA ARG A 93 -0.99 -6.84 -2.78
C ARG A 93 -0.09 -5.96 -3.62
N PHE A 94 1.17 -5.91 -3.22
CA PHE A 94 2.24 -5.17 -3.86
C PHE A 94 3.40 -6.10 -4.17
N GLU A 95 4.23 -5.66 -5.11
CA GLU A 95 5.55 -6.20 -5.33
C GLU A 95 6.54 -5.05 -5.20
N VAL A 96 7.45 -5.11 -4.23
CA VAL A 96 8.44 -4.04 -3.98
C VAL A 96 9.82 -4.63 -4.18
N LEU A 97 10.58 -4.11 -5.16
CA LEU A 97 11.90 -4.65 -5.53
C LEU A 97 11.86 -6.16 -5.82
N GLY A 98 10.81 -6.64 -6.49
CA GLY A 98 10.60 -8.06 -6.80
C GLY A 98 10.09 -8.91 -5.63
N VAL A 99 9.89 -8.31 -4.45
CA VAL A 99 9.44 -9.02 -3.24
C VAL A 99 7.94 -8.82 -3.03
N PRO A 100 7.14 -9.90 -2.91
CA PRO A 100 5.71 -9.79 -2.65
C PRO A 100 5.44 -9.25 -1.24
N PHE A 101 4.48 -8.35 -1.15
CA PHE A 101 4.13 -7.63 0.07
C PHE A 101 2.61 -7.45 0.17
N SER A 102 2.06 -7.57 1.38
CA SER A 102 0.63 -7.35 1.62
C SER A 102 0.42 -6.11 2.47
N LEU A 103 -0.51 -5.27 2.06
CA LEU A 103 -0.93 -4.09 2.80
C LEU A 103 -2.36 -4.29 3.29
N GLN A 104 -2.55 -4.21 4.60
CA GLN A 104 -3.86 -4.18 5.25
C GLN A 104 -4.13 -2.72 5.65
N LEU A 105 -5.19 -2.13 5.10
CA LEU A 105 -5.67 -0.79 5.44
C LEU A 105 -6.93 -0.86 6.31
#